data_AF-A0A2V5YC96-F1
#
_entry.id   AF-A0A2V5YC96-F1
#
_cell.length_a   1.000
_cell.length_b   1.000
_cell.length_c   1.000
_cell.angle_alpha   90.00
_cell.angle_beta   90.00
_cell.angle_gamma   90.00
#
_symmetry.space_group_name_H-M   'P 1'
#
loop_
_entity.id
_entity.type
_entity.pdbx_description
1 polymer ?
#
loop_
_entity_poly.entity_id
_entity_poly.type
_entity_poly.pdbx_seq_one_letter_code
_entity_poly.pdbx_strand_id
1 'polypeptide(L)' 'MRSDSSVVFAEHRPFAISVMTSYDRDERTAEGAISEVALEAYYYFEMRGKASEYGRVVPPISPE' A
#
# COMPACT_ATOMS: atom_id res chain seq x y z
N MET A 1 -3.12 6.68 -18.62
CA MET A 1 -2.48 5.90 -17.52
C MET A 1 -2.62 6.68 -16.23
N ARG A 2 -3.07 6.03 -15.15
CA ARG A 2 -3.25 6.65 -13.83
C ARG A 2 -2.40 5.92 -12.80
N SER A 3 -1.77 6.68 -11.93
CA SER A 3 -1.00 6.16 -10.80
C SER A 3 -1.47 6.83 -9.53
N ASP A 4 -1.59 6.06 -8.46
CA ASP A 4 -1.83 6.57 -7.12
C ASP A 4 -0.79 5.98 -6.17
N SER A 5 -0.34 6.76 -5.19
CA SER A 5 0.65 6.36 -4.21
C SER A 5 0.28 6.91 -2.84
N SER A 6 0.20 6.03 -1.85
CA SER A 6 -0.24 6.39 -0.52
C SER A 6 0.49 5.60 0.56
N VAL A 7 0.50 6.15 1.78
CA VAL A 7 0.96 5.45 2.97
C VAL A 7 -0.28 4.98 3.73
N VAL A 8 -0.32 3.69 3.99
CA VAL A 8 -1.41 3.03 4.70
C VAL A 8 -0.96 2.76 6.13
N PHE A 9 -1.72 3.28 7.09
CA PHE A 9 -1.47 3.09 8.51
C PHE A 9 -2.21 1.84 9.02
N ALA A 10 -1.56 0.68 8.91
CA ALA A 10 -1.99 -0.52 9.64
C ALA A 10 -1.43 -0.53 11.06
N GLU A 11 -2.10 -1.23 11.97
CA GLU A 11 -1.74 -1.30 13.39
C GLU A 11 -0.27 -1.74 13.55
N HIS A 12 0.55 -0.85 14.12
CA HIS A 12 2.00 -1.00 14.36
C HIS A 12 2.89 -1.21 13.12
N ARG A 13 2.36 -1.16 11.89
CA ARG A 13 3.12 -1.48 10.67
C ARG A 13 2.64 -0.64 9.47
N PRO A 14 3.03 0.64 9.38
CA PRO A 14 2.72 1.42 8.19
C PRO A 14 3.43 0.83 6.96
N PHE A 15 2.77 0.86 5.81
CA PHE A 15 3.37 0.46 4.54
C PHE A 15 2.98 1.43 3.44
N ALA A 16 3.85 1.57 2.44
CA ALA A 16 3.56 2.35 1.25
C ALA A 16 2.95 1.45 0.18
N ILE A 17 1.95 1.96 -0.53
CA ILE A 17 1.39 1.32 -1.71
C ILE A 17 1.50 2.27 -2.91
N SER A 18 1.79 1.71 -4.08
CA SER A 18 1.77 2.44 -5.35
C SER A 18 1.10 1.56 -6.38
N VAL A 19 0.00 2.05 -6.96
CA VAL A 19 -0.78 1.32 -7.95
C VAL A 19 -0.81 2.13 -9.24
N MET A 20 -0.57 1.45 -10.34
CA MET A 20 -0.56 2.03 -11.68
C MET A 20 -1.49 1.22 -12.57
N THR A 21 -2.35 1.91 -13.32
CA THR A 21 -3.26 1.30 -14.29
C THR A 21 -3.15 1.98 -15.65
N SER A 22 -3.07 1.17 -16.69
CA SER A 22 -3.05 1.60 -18.09
C SER A 22 -4.45 1.74 -18.70
N TYR A 23 -5.52 1.61 -17.90
CA TYR A 23 -6.88 1.82 -18.39
C TYR A 23 -7.08 3.28 -18.83
N ASP A 24 -7.27 3.47 -20.13
CA ASP A 24 -7.34 4.79 -20.79
C ASP A 24 -8.77 5.18 -21.19
N ARG A 25 -9.76 4.32 -20.92
CA ARG A 25 -11.12 4.49 -21.44
C ARG A 25 -12.07 5.25 -20.51
N ASP A 26 -11.79 5.30 -19.21
CA ASP A 26 -12.60 6.04 -18.22
C ASP A 26 -11.81 6.26 -16.91
N GLU A 27 -11.66 7.51 -16.49
CA GLU A 27 -11.00 7.87 -15.23
C GLU A 27 -11.66 7.26 -14.01
N ARG A 28 -13.00 7.11 -14.00
CA ARG A 28 -13.71 6.48 -12.88
C ARG A 28 -13.42 5.00 -12.79
N THR A 29 -13.30 4.33 -13.92
CA THR A 29 -12.95 2.90 -13.97
C THR A 29 -11.51 2.69 -13.50
N ALA A 30 -10.58 3.57 -13.91
CA ALA A 30 -9.20 3.54 -13.45
C ALA A 30 -9.08 3.75 -11.93
N GLU A 31 -9.86 4.67 -11.36
CA GLU A 31 -9.90 4.94 -9.91
C GLU A 31 -10.52 3.78 -9.12
N GLY A 32 -11.59 3.17 -9.65
CA GLY A 32 -12.18 1.97 -9.05
C GLY A 32 -11.18 0.81 -8.99
N ALA A 33 -10.48 0.53 -10.09
CA ALA A 33 -9.45 -0.51 -10.14
C ALA A 33 -8.29 -0.24 -9.17
N ILE A 34 -7.84 1.02 -9.05
CA ILE A 34 -6.82 1.41 -8.06
C ILE A 34 -7.34 1.15 -6.63
N SER A 35 -8.59 1.51 -6.35
CA SER A 35 -9.19 1.36 -5.02
C SER A 35 -9.34 -0.10 -4.61
N GLU A 36 -9.74 -0.98 -5.53
CA GLU A 36 -9.83 -2.42 -5.29
C GLU A 36 -8.46 -3.04 -4.97
N VAL A 37 -7.43 -2.70 -5.74
CA VAL A 37 -6.05 -3.17 -5.49
C VAL A 37 -5.53 -2.67 -4.15
N ALA A 38 -5.82 -1.41 -3.80
CA ALA A 38 -5.42 -0.84 -2.53
C ALA A 38 -6.11 -1.53 -1.34
N LEU A 39 -7.39 -1.87 -1.48
CA LEU A 39 -8.16 -2.57 -0.45
C LEU A 39 -7.64 -4.00 -0.22
N GLU A 40 -7.36 -4.75 -1.27
CA GLU A 40 -6.83 -6.11 -1.15
C GLU A 40 -5.43 -6.12 -0.54
N ALA A 41 -4.59 -5.16 -0.90
CA ALA A 41 -3.29 -4.99 -0.26
C ALA A 41 -3.44 -4.62 1.22
N TYR A 42 -4.40 -3.74 1.57
CA TYR A 42 -4.72 -3.44 2.97
C TYR A 42 -5.06 -4.72 3.74
N TYR A 43 -6.00 -5.53 3.26
CA TYR A 43 -6.35 -6.77 3.93
C TYR A 43 -5.19 -7.75 4.02
N TYR A 44 -4.39 -7.87 2.97
CA TYR A 44 -3.20 -8.71 3.00
C TYR A 44 -2.24 -8.31 4.12
N PHE A 45 -1.94 -7.01 4.26
CA PHE A 45 -1.00 -6.52 5.27
C PHE A 45 -1.60 -6.44 6.68
N GLU A 46 -2.90 -6.15 6.82
CA GLU A 46 -3.61 -6.23 8.09
C GLU A 46 -3.63 -7.66 8.64
N MET A 47 -3.88 -8.65 7.76
CA MET A 47 -3.97 -10.06 8.14
C MET A 47 -2.58 -10.70 8.33
N ARG A 48 -1.58 -10.37 7.49
CA ARG A 48 -0.21 -10.91 7.56
C ARG A 48 0.75 -10.09 8.41
N GLY A 49 0.42 -8.86 8.77
CA GLY A 49 1.16 -8.05 9.76
C GLY A 49 1.22 -8.72 11.14
N LYS A 50 0.29 -9.66 11.39
CA LYS A 50 0.26 -10.56 12.55
C LYS A 50 1.17 -11.79 12.41
N ALA A 51 1.69 -12.11 11.22
CA ALA A 51 2.27 -13.42 10.90
C ALA A 51 3.67 -13.39 10.25
N SER A 52 4.38 -12.26 10.16
CA SER A 52 5.69 -12.18 9.50
C SER A 52 6.76 -11.45 10.33
N GLU A 53 7.94 -12.09 10.46
CA GLU A 53 9.17 -11.54 11.05
C GLU A 53 9.88 -10.49 10.16
N TYR A 54 9.47 -10.32 8.89
CA TYR A 54 10.24 -9.57 7.88
C TYR A 54 9.78 -8.13 7.64
N GLY A 55 8.96 -7.56 8.53
CA GLY A 55 8.49 -6.17 8.44
C GLY A 55 9.58 -5.15 8.80
N ARG A 56 10.59 -5.02 7.94
CA ARG A 56 11.65 -3.99 7.88
C ARG A 56 12.08 -3.40 9.24
N VAL A 57 13.20 -3.90 9.77
CA VAL A 57 14.00 -3.17 10.77
C VAL A 57 14.39 -1.83 10.15
N VAL A 58 13.74 -0.75 10.58
CA VAL A 58 14.26 0.60 10.38
C VAL A 58 15.33 0.75 11.45
N PRO A 59 16.64 0.78 11.10
CA PRO A 59 17.67 1.02 12.10
C PRO A 59 17.37 2.37 12.77
N PRO A 60 17.54 2.46 14.10
CA PRO A 60 17.35 3.74 14.79
C PRO A 60 18.25 4.78 14.14
N ILE A 61 17.67 5.93 13.80
CA ILE A 61 18.41 7.11 13.39
C ILE A 61 19.30 7.48 14.59
N SER A 62 20.61 7.31 14.45
CA SER A 62 21.56 7.75 15.48
C SER A 62 21.54 9.29 15.47
N PRO A 63 21.24 9.96 16.59
CA PRO A 63 21.50 11.39 16.69
C PRO A 63 23.02 11.61 16.74
N GLU A 64 23.49 12.59 15.97
CA GLU A 64 24.85 13.16 16.06
C GLU A 64 24.95 14.20 17.19
#